data_AF-A0A9W9VWQ3-F1
#
_entry.id   AF-A0A9W9VWQ3-F1
#
_cell.length_a   1.000
_cell.length_b   1.000
_cell.length_c   1.000
_cell.angle_alpha   90.00
_cell.angle_beta   90.00
_cell.angle_gamma   90.00
#
_symmetry.space_group_name_H-M   'P 1'
#
loop_
_entity.id
_entity.type
_entity.pdbx_description
1 polymer ?
#
loop_
_entity_poly.entity_id
_entity_poly.type
_entity_poly.pdbx_seq_one_letter_code
_entity_poly.pdbx_strand_id
1 'polypeptide(L)'
;MSSTILIQCASDLIQKIASEIKSEYGMCSMAPSIYDTAWLAMVEKNTDQGPQWLFPECFEYLLELQNADGGWDPLEQATRTAKYPANIWLPDCIIHSLAAFLALCRHIRRAMREGGNIPGDSIARMFRAKQFLDVKLHAWKLDGTTHFGYELLVPVLLRLLGDEGVTFDFPEKEALLEKYKKSSDIDLSWLYSGPCKVPLFCLEGFLEKIDFTRLEHLVTTAGIAASPASAAAYLIYSPKWNDKCEAYLRHAISHGQGKRTGAVAGILTALLENGFTADNLGRDQVNSILEIIHSKLEDGVTGATEAFFPDADDTSRAITILNMHDYKISPAAMAEKFEVDQCFETFDTRIPNRVKSVSVNGNVLNSLLHAPDPSAFSPQIEKIARFICGRWRTDGKFEDHWNLSEYYGLMHMAQSLVRVLILWDKGGLPSIPDDFVQSIIPSCLREVTTRILQQQHPDGAWGDIHSMEETAYSIIALANLGSHAALGDDSSPIELAIARGKQFLLGNWQLGVKPDRIWTGKILHGISYIQDAYVLAALKVSCANLAGKRRQNKN
;
A
#
# COMPACT_ATOMS: atom_id res chain seq x y z
N MET A 1 -24.55 -13.65 -5.66
CA MET A 1 -24.99 -12.24 -5.80
C MET A 1 -25.54 -12.03 -7.20
N SER A 2 -26.62 -11.27 -7.40
CA SER A 2 -27.11 -10.95 -8.76
C SER A 2 -26.30 -9.81 -9.38
N SER A 3 -26.29 -9.70 -10.71
CA SER A 3 -25.57 -8.61 -11.39
C SER A 3 -26.05 -7.21 -10.97
N THR A 4 -27.33 -7.06 -10.60
CA THR A 4 -27.88 -5.78 -10.14
C THR A 4 -27.31 -5.39 -8.78
N ILE A 5 -27.22 -6.33 -7.83
CA ILE A 5 -26.65 -6.06 -6.50
C ILE A 5 -25.15 -5.72 -6.63
N LEU A 6 -24.42 -6.46 -7.47
CA LEU A 6 -23.00 -6.21 -7.72
C LEU A 6 -22.74 -4.80 -8.30
N ILE A 7 -23.59 -4.36 -9.24
CA ILE A 7 -23.55 -3.01 -9.80
C ILE A 7 -23.88 -1.97 -8.73
N GLN A 8 -24.91 -2.19 -7.91
CA GLN A 8 -25.26 -1.27 -6.82
C GLN A 8 -24.10 -1.09 -5.83
N CYS A 9 -23.49 -2.17 -5.34
CA CYS A 9 -22.36 -2.07 -4.40
C CYS A 9 -21.15 -1.30 -4.98
N ALA A 10 -20.88 -1.43 -6.29
CA ALA A 10 -19.82 -0.68 -6.95
C ALA A 10 -20.19 0.80 -7.15
N SER A 11 -21.45 1.09 -7.48
CA SER A 11 -21.97 2.46 -7.55
C SER A 11 -21.95 3.14 -6.18
N ASP A 12 -22.30 2.44 -5.11
CA ASP A 12 -22.29 2.96 -3.73
C ASP A 12 -20.85 3.29 -3.28
N LEU A 13 -19.89 2.43 -3.61
CA LEU A 13 -18.45 2.66 -3.36
C LEU A 13 -17.95 3.90 -4.10
N ILE A 14 -18.27 4.05 -5.39
CA ILE A 14 -17.86 5.22 -6.20
C ILE A 14 -18.57 6.50 -5.76
N GLN A 15 -19.87 6.45 -5.44
CA GLN A 15 -20.61 7.59 -4.90
C GLN A 15 -20.01 8.07 -3.57
N LYS A 16 -19.62 7.12 -2.70
CA LYS A 16 -18.89 7.43 -1.48
C LYS A 16 -17.59 8.15 -1.82
N ILE A 17 -16.69 7.54 -2.60
CA ILE A 17 -15.39 8.11 -2.97
C ILE A 17 -15.53 9.52 -3.58
N ALA A 18 -16.49 9.74 -4.49
CA ALA A 18 -16.74 11.03 -5.13
C ALA A 18 -17.19 12.14 -4.15
N SER A 19 -17.86 11.77 -3.04
CA SER A 19 -18.19 12.70 -1.96
C SER A 19 -16.99 12.98 -1.04
N GLU A 20 -16.10 12.01 -0.90
CA GLU A 20 -15.01 12.03 0.09
C GLU A 20 -13.74 12.69 -0.43
N ILE A 21 -13.45 12.58 -1.74
CA ILE A 21 -12.27 13.17 -2.39
C ILE A 21 -12.30 14.72 -2.39
N LYS A 22 -13.47 15.32 -2.17
CA LYS A 22 -13.67 16.78 -2.11
C LYS A 22 -13.34 17.41 -0.74
N SER A 23 -12.84 16.61 0.20
CA SER A 23 -12.45 17.03 1.55
C SER A 23 -11.05 17.68 1.56
N GLU A 24 -10.90 18.80 2.28
CA GLU A 24 -9.66 19.57 2.40
C GLU A 24 -8.46 18.75 2.90
N TYR A 25 -8.70 17.84 3.84
CA TYR A 25 -7.66 16.99 4.44
C TYR A 25 -7.31 15.79 3.57
N GLY A 26 -7.88 15.70 2.36
CA GLY A 26 -8.20 14.42 1.82
C GLY A 26 -9.04 13.65 2.84
N MET A 27 -8.46 12.60 3.42
CA MET A 27 -9.21 11.36 3.65
C MET A 27 -8.40 10.35 4.56
N CYS A 28 -8.97 9.26 5.15
CA CYS A 28 -8.19 8.14 5.80
C CYS A 28 -8.80 6.68 5.73
N SER A 29 -8.35 5.82 4.80
CA SER A 29 -8.96 4.50 4.44
C SER A 29 -8.12 3.28 4.79
N MET A 30 -6.89 3.53 5.25
CA MET A 30 -6.08 2.50 5.88
C MET A 30 -6.75 2.04 7.18
N ALA A 31 -6.66 0.75 7.48
CA ALA A 31 -7.06 0.22 8.78
C ALA A 31 -6.24 0.90 9.91
N PRO A 32 -6.84 1.16 11.09
CA PRO A 32 -6.16 1.83 12.22
C PRO A 32 -4.78 1.23 12.53
N SER A 33 -3.80 2.10 12.78
CA SER A 33 -2.41 1.73 13.04
C SER A 33 -2.08 1.95 14.51
N ILE A 34 -1.77 0.87 15.25
CA ILE A 34 -1.35 0.96 16.66
C ILE A 34 -0.07 1.79 16.80
N TYR A 35 0.79 1.77 15.77
CA TYR A 35 2.07 2.48 15.75
C TYR A 35 1.85 4.00 15.68
N ASP A 36 1.02 4.45 14.74
CA ASP A 36 0.65 5.85 14.62
C ASP A 36 -0.13 6.32 15.86
N THR A 37 -1.12 5.54 16.32
CA THR A 37 -1.88 5.86 17.55
C THR A 37 -0.96 6.00 18.77
N ALA A 38 0.10 5.19 18.88
CA ALA A 38 1.09 5.34 19.94
C ALA A 38 1.89 6.64 19.84
N TRP A 39 2.25 7.10 18.64
CA TRP A 39 2.86 8.42 18.45
C TRP A 39 1.91 9.56 18.84
N LEU A 40 0.63 9.48 18.46
CA LEU A 40 -0.38 10.48 18.81
C LEU A 40 -0.62 10.52 20.33
N ALA A 41 -0.68 9.36 20.98
CA ALA A 41 -0.81 9.25 22.44
C ALA A 41 0.34 9.92 23.22
N MET A 42 1.48 10.20 22.58
CA MET A 42 2.64 10.88 23.18
C MET A 42 2.69 12.39 22.92
N VAL A 43 1.69 12.97 22.26
CA VAL A 43 1.65 14.42 21.96
C VAL A 43 1.15 15.20 23.18
N GLU A 44 2.00 16.07 23.74
CA GLU A 44 1.65 17.01 24.80
C GLU A 44 1.49 18.42 24.24
N LYS A 45 0.50 19.17 24.72
CA LYS A 45 0.30 20.59 24.42
C LYS A 45 0.30 21.41 25.72
N ASN A 46 1.05 22.51 25.73
CA ASN A 46 0.99 23.48 26.82
C ASN A 46 -0.30 24.29 26.74
N THR A 47 -1.04 24.34 27.85
CA THR A 47 -2.30 25.08 28.01
C THR A 47 -2.21 26.01 29.22
N ASP A 48 -3.21 26.87 29.43
CA ASP A 48 -3.32 27.71 30.65
C ASP A 48 -3.39 26.87 31.95
N GLN A 49 -3.75 25.59 31.85
CA GLN A 49 -3.80 24.63 32.95
C GLN A 49 -2.51 23.81 33.10
N GLY A 50 -1.46 24.17 32.36
CA GLY A 50 -0.21 23.41 32.25
C GLY A 50 -0.15 22.52 31.00
N PRO A 51 0.89 21.67 30.87
CA PRO A 51 0.96 20.68 29.80
C PRO A 51 -0.23 19.71 29.90
N GLN A 52 -0.78 19.22 28.80
CA GLN A 52 -1.82 18.19 28.76
C GLN A 52 -1.61 17.25 27.58
N TRP A 53 -2.03 15.98 27.70
CA TRP A 53 -2.10 15.07 26.55
C TRP A 53 -3.13 15.59 25.55
N LEU A 54 -2.74 15.70 24.28
CA LEU A 54 -3.60 16.26 23.24
C LEU A 54 -4.68 15.28 22.76
N PHE A 55 -4.36 13.98 22.83
CA PHE A 55 -5.15 12.85 22.35
C PHE A 55 -5.23 11.73 23.40
N PRO A 56 -5.84 11.96 24.59
CA PRO A 56 -5.99 10.93 25.61
C PRO A 56 -6.72 9.68 25.10
N GLU A 57 -7.66 9.82 24.17
CA GLU A 57 -8.39 8.73 23.52
C GLU A 57 -7.46 7.75 22.77
N CYS A 58 -6.32 8.23 22.27
CA CYS A 58 -5.31 7.38 21.66
C CYS A 58 -4.64 6.48 22.71
N PHE A 59 -4.43 6.96 23.93
CA PHE A 59 -3.85 6.14 25.00
C PHE A 59 -4.84 5.11 25.54
N GLU A 60 -6.12 5.49 25.69
CA GLU A 60 -7.21 4.57 26.06
C GLU A 60 -7.29 3.40 25.07
N TYR A 61 -7.27 3.68 23.76
CA TYR A 61 -7.26 2.66 22.71
C TYR A 61 -6.06 1.68 22.80
N LEU A 62 -4.87 2.16 23.19
CA LEU A 62 -3.71 1.28 23.40
C LEU A 62 -3.91 0.37 24.62
N LEU A 63 -4.52 0.87 25.69
CA LEU A 63 -4.83 0.06 26.88
C LEU A 63 -5.87 -1.03 26.59
N GLU A 64 -6.84 -0.75 25.72
CA GLU A 64 -7.84 -1.72 25.25
C GLU A 64 -7.22 -2.81 24.34
N LEU A 65 -6.32 -2.42 23.43
CA LEU A 65 -5.71 -3.35 22.47
C LEU A 65 -4.51 -4.16 22.99
N GLN A 66 -4.05 -3.92 24.21
CA GLN A 66 -2.97 -4.73 24.77
C GLN A 66 -3.46 -6.17 25.00
N ASN A 67 -2.85 -7.13 24.31
CA ASN A 67 -3.24 -8.54 24.41
C ASN A 67 -2.86 -9.16 25.77
N ALA A 68 -3.40 -10.36 26.04
CA ALA A 68 -3.17 -11.06 27.30
C ALA A 68 -1.69 -11.36 27.58
N ASP A 69 -0.90 -11.61 26.53
CA ASP A 69 0.55 -11.83 26.61
C ASP A 69 1.34 -10.53 26.85
N GLY A 70 0.70 -9.36 26.74
CA GLY A 70 1.28 -8.04 27.01
C GLY A 70 1.64 -7.20 25.79
N GLY A 71 1.56 -7.74 24.59
CA GLY A 71 1.93 -7.06 23.35
C GLY A 71 0.76 -6.40 22.62
N TRP A 72 1.08 -5.87 21.45
CA TRP A 72 0.11 -5.35 20.49
C TRP A 72 0.31 -6.05 19.14
N ASP A 73 -0.69 -6.82 18.71
CA ASP A 73 -0.66 -7.65 17.51
C ASP A 73 -1.87 -7.33 16.61
N PRO A 74 -1.71 -6.49 15.57
CA PRO A 74 -2.82 -6.08 14.71
C PRO A 74 -3.19 -7.13 13.65
N LEU A 75 -2.42 -8.23 13.53
CA LEU A 75 -2.68 -9.36 12.62
C LEU A 75 -3.54 -10.47 13.28
N GLU A 76 -3.77 -10.38 14.59
CA GLU A 76 -4.67 -11.25 15.35
C GLU A 76 -4.40 -12.76 15.15
N GLN A 77 -3.13 -13.21 15.22
CA GLN A 77 -2.74 -14.59 14.89
C GLN A 77 -3.45 -15.70 15.70
N ALA A 78 -4.08 -15.35 16.83
CA ALA A 78 -4.81 -16.27 17.68
C ALA A 78 -6.23 -16.58 17.17
N THR A 79 -6.86 -15.68 16.41
CA THR A 79 -8.25 -15.83 15.93
C THR A 79 -8.32 -16.38 14.50
N ARG A 80 -7.25 -16.24 13.72
CA ARG A 80 -7.20 -16.69 12.31
C ARG A 80 -6.94 -18.20 12.17
N THR A 81 -7.68 -18.83 11.25
CA THR A 81 -7.42 -20.20 10.79
C THR A 81 -6.10 -20.29 10.00
N ALA A 82 -5.87 -19.34 9.10
CA ALA A 82 -4.64 -19.21 8.31
C ALA A 82 -3.81 -18.02 8.82
N LYS A 83 -2.55 -18.29 9.17
CA LYS A 83 -1.65 -17.36 9.88
C LYS A 83 -0.66 -16.70 8.93
N TYR A 84 -0.28 -15.46 9.23
CA TYR A 84 0.76 -14.80 8.45
C TYR A 84 2.12 -15.48 8.71
N PRO A 85 2.99 -15.59 7.69
CA PRO A 85 4.36 -16.09 7.88
C PRO A 85 5.12 -15.32 8.96
N ALA A 86 5.99 -16.01 9.71
CA ALA A 86 6.66 -15.43 10.88
C ALA A 86 7.57 -14.24 10.55
N ASN A 87 8.23 -14.24 9.38
CA ASN A 87 9.06 -13.14 8.90
C ASN A 87 8.26 -11.88 8.54
N ILE A 88 6.95 -12.01 8.33
CA ILE A 88 6.01 -10.91 8.10
C ILE A 88 5.42 -10.44 9.44
N TRP A 89 4.93 -11.37 10.26
CA TRP A 89 4.26 -11.03 11.51
C TRP A 89 5.16 -10.48 12.61
N LEU A 90 6.34 -11.09 12.84
CA LEU A 90 7.22 -10.70 13.95
C LEU A 90 7.66 -9.22 13.87
N PRO A 91 8.26 -8.72 12.78
CA PRO A 91 8.63 -7.31 12.69
C PRO A 91 7.44 -6.35 12.85
N ASP A 92 6.27 -6.68 12.30
CA ASP A 92 5.05 -5.86 12.44
C ASP A 92 4.64 -5.71 13.91
N CYS A 93 4.51 -6.85 14.59
CA CYS A 93 4.12 -6.93 15.99
C CYS A 93 5.16 -6.27 16.93
N ILE A 94 6.46 -6.37 16.60
CA ILE A 94 7.56 -5.71 17.32
C ILE A 94 7.46 -4.18 17.19
N ILE A 95 7.31 -3.64 15.97
CA ILE A 95 7.21 -2.19 15.72
C ILE A 95 6.01 -1.59 16.47
N HIS A 96 4.85 -2.24 16.38
CA HIS A 96 3.64 -1.83 17.11
C HIS A 96 3.82 -1.90 18.63
N SER A 97 4.36 -3.00 19.15
CA SER A 97 4.52 -3.21 20.60
C SER A 97 5.56 -2.27 21.21
N LEU A 98 6.65 -1.96 20.51
CA LEU A 98 7.67 -1.00 20.96
C LEU A 98 7.10 0.42 21.08
N ALA A 99 6.35 0.88 20.07
CA ALA A 99 5.75 2.21 20.09
C ALA A 99 4.68 2.34 21.20
N ALA A 100 3.79 1.35 21.32
CA ALA A 100 2.75 1.34 22.35
C ALA A 100 3.32 1.23 23.77
N PHE A 101 4.40 0.45 23.97
CA PHE A 101 5.09 0.39 25.26
C PHE A 101 5.78 1.71 25.61
N LEU A 102 6.39 2.41 24.63
CA LEU A 102 6.97 3.74 24.86
C LEU A 102 5.91 4.76 25.31
N ALA A 103 4.73 4.74 24.68
CA ALA A 103 3.61 5.58 25.10
C ALA A 103 3.19 5.27 26.56
N LEU A 104 3.05 3.98 26.90
CA LEU A 104 2.75 3.54 28.27
C LEU A 104 3.80 4.02 29.29
N CYS A 105 5.09 3.90 28.98
CA CYS A 105 6.17 4.42 29.82
C CYS A 105 6.04 5.93 30.07
N ARG A 106 5.80 6.71 29.01
CA ARG A 106 5.69 8.18 29.11
C ARG A 106 4.46 8.62 29.92
N HIS A 107 3.30 7.99 29.71
CA HIS A 107 2.09 8.24 30.50
C HIS A 107 2.31 7.98 31.99
N ILE A 108 2.97 6.87 32.33
CA ILE A 108 3.28 6.52 33.72
C ILE A 108 4.31 7.48 34.32
N ARG A 109 5.41 7.77 33.61
CA ARG A 109 6.44 8.74 34.06
C ARG A 109 5.82 10.12 34.32
N ARG A 110 4.90 10.57 33.47
CA ARG A 110 4.20 11.84 33.63
C ARG A 110 3.30 11.81 34.87
N ALA A 111 2.45 10.80 35.01
CA ALA A 111 1.56 10.66 36.17
C ALA A 111 2.32 10.58 37.51
N MET A 112 3.52 9.98 37.52
CA MET A 112 4.41 9.96 38.68
C MET A 112 5.04 11.32 39.02
N ARG A 113 5.23 12.21 38.04
CA ARG A 113 5.86 13.53 38.22
C ARG A 113 4.87 14.65 38.51
N GLU A 114 3.73 14.64 37.84
CA GLU A 114 2.76 15.75 37.83
C GLU A 114 1.43 15.38 38.51
N GLY A 115 1.23 14.10 38.83
CA GLY A 115 -0.08 13.56 39.17
C GLY A 115 -0.90 13.22 37.92
N GLY A 116 -1.92 12.39 38.10
CA GLY A 116 -2.82 11.97 37.03
C GLY A 116 -3.38 10.57 37.27
N ASN A 117 -4.52 10.26 36.64
CA ASN A 117 -5.08 8.91 36.66
C ASN A 117 -4.38 8.06 35.59
N ILE A 118 -3.72 6.99 36.04
CA ILE A 118 -3.34 5.85 35.20
C ILE A 118 -4.09 4.61 35.71
N PRO A 119 -4.41 3.62 34.84
CA PRO A 119 -5.02 2.37 35.28
C PRO A 119 -4.24 1.70 36.41
N GLY A 120 -4.93 1.14 37.41
CA GLY A 120 -4.29 0.50 38.55
C GLY A 120 -3.39 -0.69 38.19
N ASP A 121 -3.59 -1.30 37.01
CA ASP A 121 -2.78 -2.40 36.48
C ASP A 121 -1.61 -1.94 35.58
N SER A 122 -1.38 -0.63 35.41
CA SER A 122 -0.37 -0.06 34.48
C SER A 122 1.03 -0.64 34.66
N ILE A 123 1.47 -0.87 35.91
CA ILE A 123 2.77 -1.49 36.19
C ILE A 123 2.80 -2.95 35.72
N ALA A 124 1.72 -3.71 35.93
CA ALA A 124 1.60 -5.08 35.41
C ALA A 124 1.56 -5.10 33.87
N ARG A 125 0.94 -4.09 33.24
CA ARG A 125 0.95 -3.89 31.78
C ARG A 125 2.36 -3.66 31.24
N MET A 126 3.18 -2.85 31.92
CA MET A 126 4.60 -2.67 31.57
C MET A 126 5.39 -3.98 31.65
N PHE A 127 5.23 -4.75 32.73
CA PHE A 127 5.94 -6.03 32.89
C PHE A 127 5.58 -7.04 31.79
N ARG A 128 4.28 -7.17 31.47
CA ARG A 128 3.85 -8.03 30.36
C ARG A 128 4.37 -7.53 29.00
N ALA A 129 4.31 -6.22 28.73
CA ALA A 129 4.86 -5.64 27.49
C ALA A 129 6.37 -5.90 27.33
N LYS A 130 7.15 -5.76 28.41
CA LYS A 130 8.58 -6.07 28.43
C LYS A 130 8.83 -7.55 28.12
N GLN A 131 8.14 -8.46 28.84
CA GLN A 131 8.27 -9.90 28.64
C GLN A 131 7.87 -10.33 27.22
N PHE A 132 6.79 -9.77 26.68
CA PHE A 132 6.34 -10.01 25.32
C PHE A 132 7.43 -9.64 24.31
N LEU A 133 7.94 -8.40 24.40
CA LEU A 133 8.96 -7.89 23.50
C LEU A 133 10.28 -8.64 23.62
N ASP A 134 10.69 -9.07 24.82
CA ASP A 134 11.86 -9.95 24.99
C ASP A 134 11.68 -11.24 24.17
N VAL A 135 10.53 -11.91 24.27
CA VAL A 135 10.24 -13.13 23.50
C VAL A 135 10.21 -12.87 21.99
N LYS A 136 9.60 -11.78 21.52
CA LYS A 136 9.50 -11.49 20.08
C LYS A 136 10.84 -11.06 19.48
N LEU A 137 11.58 -10.17 20.14
CA LEU A 137 12.90 -9.72 19.68
C LEU A 137 13.92 -10.87 19.66
N HIS A 138 13.86 -11.80 20.62
CA HIS A 138 14.76 -12.95 20.65
C HIS A 138 14.45 -13.98 19.53
N ALA A 139 13.21 -14.05 19.07
CA ALA A 139 12.77 -14.92 17.97
C ALA A 139 12.90 -14.27 16.58
N TRP A 140 13.05 -12.94 16.50
CA TRP A 140 13.10 -12.21 15.24
C TRP A 140 14.41 -12.46 14.47
N LYS A 141 14.31 -12.38 13.14
CA LYS A 141 15.41 -12.47 12.20
C LYS A 141 15.31 -11.30 11.22
N LEU A 142 16.44 -10.62 10.99
CA LEU A 142 16.47 -9.45 10.11
C LEU A 142 16.36 -9.84 8.63
N ASP A 143 16.82 -11.04 8.29
CA ASP A 143 16.66 -11.61 6.97
C ASP A 143 15.18 -11.92 6.68
N GLY A 144 14.74 -11.62 5.45
CA GLY A 144 13.33 -11.72 5.05
C GLY A 144 12.36 -10.74 5.74
N THR A 145 12.84 -9.72 6.47
CA THR A 145 12.00 -8.60 6.97
C THR A 145 11.74 -7.60 5.83
N THR A 146 10.47 -7.32 5.55
CA THR A 146 10.02 -6.51 4.39
C THR A 146 9.46 -5.12 4.74
N HIS A 147 9.30 -4.81 6.03
CA HIS A 147 8.77 -3.54 6.54
C HIS A 147 9.63 -2.33 6.13
N PHE A 148 9.01 -1.28 5.60
CA PHE A 148 9.74 -0.10 5.12
C PHE A 148 10.31 0.70 6.30
N GLY A 149 11.64 0.85 6.34
CA GLY A 149 12.33 1.65 7.35
C GLY A 149 12.42 1.01 8.74
N TYR A 150 12.17 -0.29 8.90
CA TYR A 150 12.28 -0.98 10.20
C TYR A 150 13.65 -0.76 10.88
N GLU A 151 14.71 -0.75 10.06
CA GLU A 151 16.10 -0.42 10.38
C GLU A 151 16.34 0.98 10.95
N LEU A 152 15.38 1.89 10.81
CA LEU A 152 15.37 3.23 11.40
C LEU A 152 14.41 3.28 12.60
N LEU A 153 13.19 2.76 12.41
CA LEU A 153 12.12 2.83 13.40
C LEU A 153 12.42 2.02 14.67
N VAL A 154 12.83 0.76 14.53
CA VAL A 154 13.07 -0.14 15.67
C VAL A 154 14.23 0.37 16.54
N PRO A 155 15.40 0.75 15.99
CA PRO A 155 16.50 1.32 16.79
C PRO A 155 16.14 2.63 17.50
N VAL A 156 15.39 3.53 16.86
CA VAL A 156 14.95 4.76 17.50
C VAL A 156 13.99 4.48 18.65
N LEU A 157 13.02 3.57 18.48
CA LEU A 157 12.11 3.17 19.57
C LEU A 157 12.85 2.48 20.73
N LEU A 158 13.80 1.59 20.43
CA LEU A 158 14.62 0.92 21.46
C LEU A 158 15.45 1.93 22.26
N ARG A 159 16.01 2.96 21.62
CA ARG A 159 16.71 4.06 22.29
C ARG A 159 15.76 4.88 23.17
N LEU A 160 14.61 5.30 22.64
CA LEU A 160 13.62 6.08 23.40
C LEU A 160 13.06 5.30 24.60
N LEU A 161 12.93 3.97 24.51
CA LEU A 161 12.62 3.10 25.64
C LEU A 161 13.77 3.03 26.64
N GLY A 162 15.03 3.05 26.17
CA GLY A 162 16.23 3.18 27.00
C GLY A 162 16.25 4.45 27.84
N ASP A 163 15.81 5.58 27.27
CA ASP A 163 15.65 6.86 27.99
C ASP A 163 14.58 6.77 29.12
N GLU A 164 13.59 5.89 28.95
CA GLU A 164 12.58 5.55 29.97
C GLU A 164 13.05 4.39 30.90
N GLY A 165 14.32 3.98 30.83
CA GLY A 165 14.93 2.95 31.68
C GLY A 165 14.70 1.50 31.22
N VAL A 166 14.15 1.28 30.02
CA VAL A 166 13.82 -0.05 29.50
C VAL A 166 14.82 -0.47 28.42
N THR A 167 15.55 -1.56 28.66
CA THR A 167 16.53 -2.09 27.70
C THR A 167 16.23 -3.53 27.28
N PHE A 168 16.62 -3.86 26.06
CA PHE A 168 16.42 -5.18 25.45
C PHE A 168 17.75 -5.76 24.99
N ASP A 169 17.86 -7.08 25.04
CA ASP A 169 19.01 -7.81 24.51
C ASP A 169 18.53 -9.04 23.73
N PHE A 170 19.02 -9.19 22.49
CA PHE A 170 18.54 -10.17 21.54
C PHE A 170 19.57 -10.43 20.44
N PRO A 171 19.58 -11.61 19.79
CA PRO A 171 20.69 -12.04 18.92
C PRO A 171 20.99 -11.10 17.74
N GLU A 172 19.95 -10.48 17.17
CA GLU A 172 20.07 -9.64 15.97
C GLU A 172 20.45 -8.17 16.27
N LYS A 173 20.62 -7.80 17.54
CA LYS A 173 20.71 -6.39 17.99
C LYS A 173 21.90 -5.64 17.39
N GLU A 174 23.08 -6.26 17.33
CA GLU A 174 24.28 -5.63 16.76
C GLU A 174 24.12 -5.38 15.25
N ALA A 175 23.69 -6.41 14.51
CA ALA A 175 23.41 -6.30 13.08
C ALA A 175 22.30 -5.28 12.74
N LEU A 176 21.30 -5.13 13.60
CA LEU A 176 20.28 -4.09 13.47
C LEU A 176 20.86 -2.69 13.68
N LEU A 177 21.78 -2.51 14.64
CA LEU A 177 22.47 -1.22 14.85
C LEU A 177 23.46 -0.89 13.73
N GLU A 178 24.05 -1.89 13.06
CA GLU A 178 24.83 -1.68 11.84
C GLU A 178 23.95 -1.24 10.66
N LYS A 179 22.79 -1.88 10.48
CA LYS A 179 21.76 -1.41 9.52
C LYS A 179 21.33 0.02 9.82
N TYR A 180 21.08 0.37 11.09
CA TYR A 180 20.75 1.74 11.49
C TYR A 180 21.82 2.75 11.07
N LYS A 181 23.10 2.47 11.37
CA LYS A 181 24.21 3.33 10.96
C LYS A 181 24.21 3.54 9.45
N LYS A 182 24.03 2.48 8.65
CA LYS A 182 24.01 2.55 7.19
C LYS A 182 22.79 3.33 6.66
N SER A 183 21.58 3.03 7.13
CA SER A 183 20.35 3.64 6.61
C SER A 183 20.11 5.07 7.13
N SER A 184 20.76 5.47 8.23
CA SER A 184 20.74 6.85 8.75
C SER A 184 21.90 7.73 8.27
N ASP A 185 22.90 7.16 7.58
CA ASP A 185 24.02 7.89 6.96
C ASP A 185 23.65 8.34 5.54
N ILE A 186 22.72 9.29 5.48
CA ILE A 186 22.28 9.96 4.27
C ILE A 186 22.43 11.47 4.42
N ASP A 187 22.74 12.18 3.33
CA ASP A 187 22.63 13.63 3.34
C ASP A 187 21.15 14.01 3.52
N LEU A 188 20.88 14.86 4.51
CA LEU A 188 19.56 15.42 4.82
C LEU A 188 19.49 16.93 4.56
N SER A 189 20.55 17.53 3.99
CA SER A 189 20.64 18.98 3.73
C SER A 189 19.48 19.53 2.89
N TRP A 190 18.97 18.70 1.97
CA TRP A 190 17.82 18.99 1.11
C TRP A 190 16.51 19.21 1.90
N LEU A 191 16.31 18.57 3.06
CA LEU A 191 15.11 18.79 3.88
C LEU A 191 14.98 20.24 4.33
N TYR A 192 16.10 20.93 4.53
CA TYR A 192 16.13 22.33 4.98
C TYR A 192 16.05 23.34 3.83
N SER A 193 16.02 22.89 2.57
CA SER A 193 15.98 23.73 1.38
C SER A 193 14.54 23.97 0.93
N GLY A 194 13.94 25.07 1.39
CA GLY A 194 12.56 25.42 1.04
C GLY A 194 12.43 25.94 -0.41
N PRO A 195 11.40 25.53 -1.18
CA PRO A 195 10.37 24.55 -0.86
C PRO A 195 10.84 23.10 -1.14
N CYS A 196 10.95 22.27 -0.10
CA CYS A 196 11.27 20.86 -0.23
C CYS A 196 10.00 20.02 -0.43
N LYS A 197 9.78 19.50 -1.65
CA LYS A 197 8.71 18.52 -1.95
C LYS A 197 9.17 17.05 -1.80
N VAL A 198 10.43 16.78 -1.44
CA VAL A 198 10.96 15.39 -1.28
C VAL A 198 10.48 14.82 0.06
N PRO A 199 9.90 13.60 0.12
CA PRO A 199 9.35 13.06 1.35
C PRO A 199 10.41 12.29 2.14
N LEU A 200 10.51 12.57 3.43
CA LEU A 200 11.12 11.65 4.39
C LEU A 200 9.98 10.82 5.01
N PHE A 201 9.73 9.62 4.46
CA PHE A 201 8.56 8.81 4.83
C PHE A 201 8.43 8.55 6.34
N CYS A 202 9.55 8.46 7.07
CA CYS A 202 9.60 8.28 8.51
C CYS A 202 10.43 9.38 9.19
N LEU A 203 9.88 10.58 9.34
CA LEU A 203 10.53 11.69 10.07
C LEU A 203 10.99 11.26 11.47
N GLU A 204 10.16 10.47 12.14
CA GLU A 204 10.40 9.88 13.47
C GLU A 204 11.50 8.81 13.50
N GLY A 205 11.98 8.33 12.34
CA GLY A 205 13.15 7.47 12.23
C GLY A 205 14.48 8.23 12.30
N PHE A 206 14.46 9.57 12.24
CA PHE A 206 15.64 10.42 12.11
C PHE A 206 15.80 11.45 13.25
N LEU A 207 15.14 11.27 14.40
CA LEU A 207 15.06 12.27 15.48
C LEU A 207 16.40 12.90 15.94
N GLU A 208 17.51 12.16 15.89
CA GLU A 208 18.85 12.67 16.27
C GLU A 208 19.62 13.34 15.11
N LYS A 209 19.11 13.22 13.88
CA LYS A 209 19.76 13.62 12.63
C LYS A 209 19.13 14.86 12.01
N ILE A 210 17.94 15.25 12.47
CA ILE A 210 17.16 16.38 11.94
C ILE A 210 17.03 17.53 12.95
N ASP A 211 17.17 18.74 12.44
CA ASP A 211 16.91 19.98 13.18
C ASP A 211 15.45 20.40 12.96
N PHE A 212 14.56 20.01 13.87
CA PHE A 212 13.14 20.36 13.84
C PHE A 212 12.87 21.87 13.79
N THR A 213 13.80 22.72 14.23
CA THR A 213 13.63 24.19 14.19
C THR A 213 13.58 24.74 12.75
N ARG A 214 14.01 23.94 11.78
CA ARG A 214 14.15 24.29 10.36
C ARG A 214 13.21 23.50 9.43
N LEU A 215 12.17 22.85 9.97
CA LEU A 215 11.27 21.98 9.18
C LEU A 215 9.84 22.55 8.99
N GLU A 216 9.59 23.80 9.41
CA GLU A 216 8.27 24.44 9.36
C GLU A 216 7.68 24.49 7.93
N HIS A 217 8.52 24.59 6.90
CA HIS A 217 8.11 24.58 5.48
C HIS A 217 7.71 23.21 4.94
N LEU A 218 7.93 22.11 5.69
CA LEU A 218 7.44 20.78 5.33
C LEU A 218 5.98 20.55 5.75
N VAL A 219 5.38 21.46 6.54
CA VAL A 219 4.04 21.28 7.08
C VAL A 219 2.95 21.74 6.10
N THR A 220 2.11 20.80 5.70
CA THR A 220 0.96 20.97 4.79
C THR A 220 -0.37 20.85 5.55
N THR A 221 -1.50 20.99 4.85
CA THR A 221 -2.84 20.66 5.39
C THR A 221 -3.02 19.17 5.70
N ALA A 222 -2.24 18.28 5.06
CA ALA A 222 -2.18 16.85 5.37
C ALA A 222 -1.00 16.52 6.32
N GLY A 223 -0.62 17.45 7.19
CA GLY A 223 0.50 17.30 8.11
C GLY A 223 1.84 17.22 7.38
N ILE A 224 2.67 16.23 7.72
CA ILE A 224 3.98 15.99 7.11
C ILE A 224 3.96 14.65 6.40
N ALA A 225 4.20 14.65 5.08
CA ALA A 225 4.22 13.48 4.20
C ALA A 225 3.00 12.53 4.36
N ALA A 226 1.84 13.08 4.75
CA ALA A 226 0.62 12.35 5.06
C ALA A 226 0.79 11.20 6.09
N SER A 227 1.77 11.29 7.01
CA SER A 227 1.96 10.32 8.09
C SER A 227 1.58 10.89 9.46
N PRO A 228 0.62 10.30 10.18
CA PRO A 228 0.26 10.72 11.53
C PRO A 228 1.42 10.59 12.52
N ALA A 229 2.20 9.51 12.49
CA ALA A 229 3.41 9.37 13.30
C ALA A 229 4.42 10.51 13.08
N SER A 230 4.67 10.89 11.82
CA SER A 230 5.62 11.97 11.50
C SER A 230 5.09 13.36 11.90
N ALA A 231 3.78 13.61 11.74
CA ALA A 231 3.14 14.84 12.21
C ALA A 231 3.12 14.95 13.75
N ALA A 232 2.87 13.83 14.45
CA ALA A 232 2.95 13.76 15.90
C ALA A 232 4.39 13.96 16.41
N ALA A 233 5.38 13.33 15.78
CA ALA A 233 6.79 13.55 16.10
C ALA A 233 7.20 15.02 15.90
N TYR A 234 6.72 15.69 14.86
CA TYR A 234 6.94 17.14 14.70
C TYR A 234 6.34 17.94 15.87
N LEU A 235 5.10 17.66 16.29
CA LEU A 235 4.50 18.34 17.45
C LEU A 235 5.24 18.06 18.78
N ILE A 236 5.87 16.89 18.92
CA ILE A 236 6.64 16.50 20.11
C ILE A 236 8.03 17.17 20.16
N TYR A 237 8.71 17.30 19.02
CA TYR A 237 10.12 17.72 18.97
C TYR A 237 10.37 19.11 18.36
N SER A 238 9.39 19.73 17.71
CA SER A 238 9.47 21.13 17.27
C SER A 238 9.39 22.08 18.47
N PRO A 239 10.23 23.13 18.56
CA PRO A 239 10.09 24.17 19.59
C PRO A 239 8.87 25.07 19.36
N LYS A 240 8.26 25.02 18.16
CA LYS A 240 7.04 25.76 17.82
C LYS A 240 5.87 24.79 17.60
N TRP A 241 4.75 25.07 18.25
CA TRP A 241 3.48 24.42 17.93
C TRP A 241 3.05 24.71 16.48
N ASN A 242 2.32 23.79 15.86
CA ASN A 242 1.77 24.01 14.52
C ASN A 242 0.33 23.50 14.42
N ASP A 243 -0.61 24.42 14.26
CA ASP A 243 -2.04 24.12 14.25
C ASP A 243 -2.49 23.30 13.03
N LYS A 244 -1.75 23.30 11.91
CA LYS A 244 -2.05 22.44 10.76
C LYS A 244 -1.77 20.97 11.07
N CYS A 245 -0.65 20.68 11.75
CA CYS A 245 -0.36 19.33 12.24
C CYS A 245 -1.43 18.88 13.24
N GLU A 246 -1.84 19.73 14.18
CA GLU A 246 -2.92 19.38 15.12
C GLU A 246 -4.26 19.14 14.40
N ALA A 247 -4.66 20.01 13.47
CA ALA A 247 -5.89 19.88 12.69
C ALA A 247 -5.91 18.58 11.87
N TYR A 248 -4.80 18.26 11.20
CA TYR A 248 -4.62 17.00 10.48
C TYR A 248 -4.77 15.77 11.39
N LEU A 249 -4.13 15.77 12.56
CA LEU A 249 -4.23 14.64 13.50
C LEU A 249 -5.64 14.50 14.10
N ARG A 250 -6.31 15.62 14.44
CA ARG A 250 -7.73 15.62 14.86
C ARG A 250 -8.66 15.10 13.77
N HIS A 251 -8.40 15.47 12.51
CA HIS A 251 -9.13 14.91 11.37
C HIS A 251 -8.91 13.40 11.25
N ALA A 252 -7.66 12.95 11.35
CA ALA A 252 -7.28 11.54 11.26
C ALA A 252 -7.93 10.68 12.38
N ILE A 253 -8.04 11.17 13.61
CA ILE A 253 -8.76 10.46 14.69
C ILE A 253 -10.27 10.42 14.40
N SER A 254 -10.88 11.57 14.15
CA SER A 254 -12.35 11.68 14.00
C SER A 254 -12.91 10.93 12.78
N HIS A 255 -12.07 10.66 11.77
CA HIS A 255 -12.45 9.96 10.54
C HIS A 255 -11.73 8.60 10.34
N GLY A 256 -10.76 8.26 11.20
CA GLY A 256 -9.87 7.09 11.06
C GLY A 256 -10.48 5.73 11.40
N GLN A 257 -11.50 5.31 10.66
CA GLN A 257 -12.03 3.94 10.67
C GLN A 257 -12.48 3.50 9.26
N GLY A 258 -11.56 3.53 8.28
CA GLY A 258 -11.91 3.17 6.89
C GLY A 258 -12.92 4.12 6.24
N LYS A 259 -12.94 5.39 6.66
CA LYS A 259 -13.80 6.44 6.11
C LYS A 259 -12.90 7.39 5.32
N ARG A 260 -13.07 7.45 3.98
CA ARG A 260 -12.32 8.25 2.98
C ARG A 260 -10.92 7.67 2.65
N THR A 261 -10.37 7.71 1.40
CA THR A 261 -8.90 7.71 0.99
C THR A 261 -8.37 6.52 0.18
N GLY A 262 -7.13 6.70 -0.27
CA GLY A 262 -6.17 5.68 -0.67
C GLY A 262 -6.33 5.38 -2.15
N ALA A 263 -5.39 5.84 -2.97
CA ALA A 263 -5.31 5.48 -4.39
C ALA A 263 -6.67 5.53 -5.13
N VAL A 264 -7.33 6.70 -5.17
CA VAL A 264 -8.62 6.84 -5.89
C VAL A 264 -8.50 6.47 -7.36
N ALA A 265 -7.38 6.84 -8.01
CA ALA A 265 -7.05 6.36 -9.34
C ALA A 265 -6.95 4.83 -9.40
N GLY A 266 -6.32 4.20 -8.40
CA GLY A 266 -6.26 2.74 -8.24
C GLY A 266 -7.63 2.07 -8.11
N ILE A 267 -8.52 2.60 -7.28
CA ILE A 267 -9.89 2.07 -7.09
C ILE A 267 -10.69 2.16 -8.40
N LEU A 268 -10.69 3.32 -9.05
CA LEU A 268 -11.46 3.53 -10.27
C LEU A 268 -10.90 2.69 -11.43
N THR A 269 -9.57 2.56 -11.54
CA THR A 269 -8.88 1.69 -12.49
C THR A 269 -9.25 0.22 -12.25
N ALA A 270 -9.15 -0.27 -11.01
CA ALA A 270 -9.46 -1.66 -10.66
C ALA A 270 -10.89 -2.07 -11.08
N LEU A 271 -11.87 -1.17 -10.96
CA LEU A 271 -13.24 -1.42 -11.39
C LEU A 271 -13.41 -1.34 -12.92
N LEU A 272 -12.97 -0.24 -13.55
CA LEU A 272 -13.22 0.00 -14.97
C LEU A 272 -12.44 -0.93 -15.90
N GLU A 273 -11.22 -1.35 -15.55
CA GLU A 273 -10.47 -2.32 -16.35
C GLU A 273 -11.07 -3.74 -16.31
N ASN A 274 -11.86 -4.05 -15.27
CA ASN A 274 -12.38 -5.38 -15.00
C ASN A 274 -13.88 -5.53 -15.29
N GLY A 275 -14.38 -4.71 -16.22
CA GLY A 275 -15.69 -4.89 -16.85
C GLY A 275 -16.84 -4.08 -16.24
N PHE A 276 -16.58 -3.17 -15.30
CA PHE A 276 -17.52 -2.09 -15.02
C PHE A 276 -17.41 -0.99 -16.08
N THR A 277 -18.49 -0.23 -16.26
CA THR A 277 -18.53 0.98 -17.11
C THR A 277 -18.88 2.18 -16.24
N ALA A 278 -18.62 3.41 -16.73
CA ALA A 278 -19.04 4.63 -16.03
C ALA A 278 -20.55 4.63 -15.72
N ASP A 279 -21.37 4.02 -16.59
CA ASP A 279 -22.82 3.90 -16.39
C ASP A 279 -23.20 2.86 -15.32
N ASN A 280 -22.33 1.90 -15.02
CA ASN A 280 -22.51 0.99 -13.87
C ASN A 280 -22.11 1.65 -12.55
N LEU A 281 -21.24 2.66 -12.58
CA LEU A 281 -20.62 3.27 -11.40
C LEU A 281 -21.22 4.63 -11.01
N GLY A 282 -22.11 5.19 -11.84
CA GLY A 282 -22.60 6.55 -11.74
C GLY A 282 -21.73 7.52 -12.54
N ARG A 283 -22.19 7.87 -13.75
CA ARG A 283 -21.39 8.64 -14.72
C ARG A 283 -20.93 10.00 -14.17
N ASP A 284 -21.80 10.70 -13.45
CA ASP A 284 -21.49 12.02 -12.87
C ASP A 284 -20.46 11.91 -11.73
N GLN A 285 -20.53 10.83 -10.95
CA GLN A 285 -19.58 10.54 -9.86
C GLN A 285 -18.21 10.17 -10.44
N VAL A 286 -18.17 9.35 -11.48
CA VAL A 286 -16.94 9.01 -12.22
C VAL A 286 -16.33 10.27 -12.84
N ASN A 287 -17.10 11.08 -13.58
CA ASN A 287 -16.62 12.34 -14.17
C ASN A 287 -16.05 13.29 -13.10
N SER A 288 -16.77 13.47 -11.99
CA SER A 288 -16.29 14.32 -10.89
C SER A 288 -15.02 13.79 -10.21
N ILE A 289 -14.74 12.49 -10.24
CA ILE A 289 -13.47 11.92 -9.78
C ILE A 289 -12.35 12.19 -10.81
N LEU A 290 -12.63 11.98 -12.10
CA LEU A 290 -11.67 12.21 -13.19
C LEU A 290 -11.23 13.67 -13.28
N GLU A 291 -12.16 14.62 -13.15
CA GLU A 291 -11.85 16.06 -13.10
C GLU A 291 -10.86 16.38 -11.96
N ILE A 292 -11.04 15.76 -10.80
CA ILE A 292 -10.13 15.95 -9.66
C ILE A 292 -8.77 15.29 -9.94
N ILE A 293 -8.73 14.04 -10.41
CA ILE A 293 -7.47 13.37 -10.78
C ILE A 293 -6.69 14.20 -11.81
N HIS A 294 -7.36 14.71 -12.85
CA HIS A 294 -6.77 15.58 -13.85
C HIS A 294 -6.22 16.88 -13.24
N SER A 295 -6.95 17.51 -12.31
CA SER A 295 -6.51 18.73 -11.63
C SER A 295 -5.26 18.56 -10.74
N LYS A 296 -4.89 17.32 -10.40
CA LYS A 296 -3.71 17.01 -9.55
C LYS A 296 -2.45 16.65 -10.34
N LEU A 297 -2.55 16.52 -11.68
CA LEU A 297 -1.38 16.33 -12.55
C LEU A 297 -0.59 17.65 -12.70
N GLU A 298 0.34 17.90 -11.78
CA GLU A 298 1.33 18.96 -11.90
C GLU A 298 2.42 18.52 -12.89
N ASP A 299 2.66 19.30 -13.96
CA ASP A 299 3.67 19.01 -14.99
C ASP A 299 3.61 17.57 -15.57
N GLY A 300 2.42 16.97 -15.61
CA GLY A 300 2.18 15.62 -16.12
C GLY A 300 2.46 14.47 -15.14
N VAL A 301 2.66 14.77 -13.85
CA VAL A 301 2.88 13.76 -12.79
C VAL A 301 2.03 14.04 -11.53
N THR A 302 1.69 13.01 -10.76
CA THR A 302 0.97 13.12 -9.47
C THR A 302 1.44 12.07 -8.48
N GLY A 303 1.15 12.24 -7.19
CA GLY A 303 1.29 11.20 -6.16
C GLY A 303 -0.06 10.88 -5.52
N ALA A 304 -0.06 9.98 -4.53
CA ALA A 304 -1.25 9.56 -3.79
C ALA A 304 -2.12 10.69 -3.20
N THR A 305 -1.49 11.81 -2.82
CA THR A 305 -2.13 13.03 -2.29
C THR A 305 -1.28 14.26 -2.65
N GLU A 306 -1.79 15.49 -2.47
CA GLU A 306 -1.01 16.73 -2.67
C GLU A 306 0.21 16.86 -1.74
N ALA A 307 0.17 16.22 -0.58
CA ALA A 307 1.31 16.18 0.35
C ALA A 307 2.23 14.97 0.12
N PHE A 308 1.89 14.12 -0.85
CA PHE A 308 2.74 13.04 -1.32
C PHE A 308 3.49 13.51 -2.57
N PHE A 309 4.75 13.16 -2.66
CA PHE A 309 5.55 13.50 -3.83
C PHE A 309 5.10 12.67 -5.05
N PRO A 310 5.09 13.23 -6.28
CA PRO A 310 4.70 12.45 -7.44
C PRO A 310 5.57 11.23 -7.68
N ASP A 311 4.93 10.11 -7.97
CA ASP A 311 5.54 8.79 -8.12
C ASP A 311 4.99 8.08 -9.36
N ALA A 312 5.69 7.04 -9.81
CA ALA A 312 5.34 6.33 -11.04
C ALA A 312 4.08 5.45 -10.91
N ASP A 313 3.66 5.03 -9.70
CA ASP A 313 2.46 4.19 -9.53
C ASP A 313 1.19 5.02 -9.67
N ASP A 314 1.07 6.07 -8.84
CA ASP A 314 -0.10 6.94 -8.87
C ASP A 314 -0.17 7.76 -10.16
N THR A 315 0.97 8.22 -10.71
CA THR A 315 1.00 8.88 -12.02
C THR A 315 0.52 7.94 -13.13
N SER A 316 1.01 6.70 -13.20
CA SER A 316 0.64 5.80 -14.29
C SER A 316 -0.83 5.38 -14.22
N ARG A 317 -1.36 5.17 -13.01
CA ARG A 317 -2.80 4.91 -12.78
C ARG A 317 -3.67 6.12 -13.13
N ALA A 318 -3.25 7.34 -12.77
CA ALA A 318 -3.95 8.57 -13.13
C ALA A 318 -4.02 8.77 -14.66
N ILE A 319 -2.88 8.62 -15.36
CA ILE A 319 -2.84 8.75 -16.83
C ILE A 319 -3.67 7.65 -17.51
N THR A 320 -3.59 6.41 -17.01
CA THR A 320 -4.40 5.28 -17.50
C THR A 320 -5.88 5.60 -17.47
N ILE A 321 -6.41 5.98 -16.31
CA ILE A 321 -7.86 6.17 -16.14
C ILE A 321 -8.39 7.40 -16.87
N LEU A 322 -7.57 8.45 -17.00
CA LEU A 322 -7.90 9.62 -17.82
C LEU A 322 -7.92 9.28 -19.32
N ASN A 323 -6.97 8.49 -19.82
CA ASN A 323 -6.93 8.11 -21.23
C ASN A 323 -8.01 7.08 -21.61
N MET A 324 -8.44 6.22 -20.69
CA MET A 324 -9.67 5.41 -20.84
C MET A 324 -10.93 6.27 -21.06
N HIS A 325 -10.86 7.58 -20.75
CA HIS A 325 -11.92 8.57 -20.92
C HIS A 325 -11.54 9.73 -21.88
N ASP A 326 -10.65 9.47 -22.85
CA ASP A 326 -10.31 10.37 -23.97
C ASP A 326 -9.66 11.72 -23.60
N TYR A 327 -9.09 11.87 -22.39
CA TYR A 327 -8.35 13.07 -21.98
C TYR A 327 -7.03 13.31 -22.75
N LYS A 328 -6.49 12.26 -23.39
CA LYS A 328 -5.30 12.29 -24.26
C LYS A 328 -4.01 12.81 -23.59
N ILE A 329 -3.80 12.42 -22.34
CA ILE A 329 -2.61 12.73 -21.55
C ILE A 329 -1.40 11.94 -22.06
N SER A 330 -0.27 12.63 -22.30
CA SER A 330 0.99 12.00 -22.69
C SER A 330 1.78 11.51 -21.47
N PRO A 331 2.30 10.27 -21.46
CA PRO A 331 3.14 9.76 -20.37
C PRO A 331 4.60 10.24 -20.44
N ALA A 332 4.96 11.17 -21.34
CA ALA A 332 6.34 11.60 -21.55
C ALA A 332 7.01 12.18 -20.27
N ALA A 333 6.32 13.00 -19.48
CA ALA A 333 6.86 13.57 -18.25
C ALA A 333 7.12 12.51 -17.16
N MET A 334 6.28 11.47 -17.11
CA MET A 334 6.47 10.31 -16.25
C MET A 334 7.70 9.49 -16.70
N ALA A 335 7.90 9.32 -18.01
CA ALA A 335 9.09 8.67 -18.57
C ALA A 335 10.36 9.45 -18.24
N GLU A 336 10.42 10.74 -18.55
CA GLU A 336 11.58 11.60 -18.28
C GLU A 336 12.00 11.58 -16.79
N LYS A 337 11.02 11.49 -15.87
CA LYS A 337 11.26 11.58 -14.43
C LYS A 337 11.61 10.26 -13.73
N PHE A 338 11.08 9.14 -14.20
CA PHE A 338 11.14 7.85 -13.49
C PHE A 338 11.77 6.69 -14.28
N GLU A 339 12.03 6.87 -15.59
CA GLU A 339 12.70 5.86 -16.40
C GLU A 339 14.19 5.70 -15.99
N VAL A 340 14.63 4.45 -15.86
CA VAL A 340 16.03 4.07 -15.66
C VAL A 340 16.45 2.99 -16.66
N ASP A 341 17.71 2.56 -16.62
CA ASP A 341 18.34 1.68 -17.62
C ASP A 341 17.48 0.48 -18.04
N GLN A 342 16.87 -0.21 -17.07
CA GLN A 342 16.20 -1.50 -17.27
C GLN A 342 14.69 -1.47 -16.97
N CYS A 343 14.18 -0.43 -16.31
CA CYS A 343 12.81 -0.39 -15.80
C CYS A 343 12.43 1.04 -15.43
N PHE A 344 11.31 1.21 -14.75
CA PHE A 344 10.96 2.43 -14.03
C PHE A 344 11.18 2.22 -12.53
N GLU A 345 11.51 3.28 -11.81
CA GLU A 345 11.54 3.31 -10.34
C GLU A 345 10.29 4.02 -9.80
N THR A 346 9.82 3.63 -8.61
CA THR A 346 8.61 4.25 -8.04
C THR A 346 8.81 5.75 -7.80
N PHE A 347 9.98 6.14 -7.30
CA PHE A 347 10.32 7.52 -6.97
C PHE A 347 11.57 7.95 -7.75
N ASP A 348 11.76 9.27 -7.92
CA ASP A 348 12.96 9.79 -8.57
C ASP A 348 14.22 9.72 -7.67
N THR A 349 15.35 10.11 -8.25
CA THR A 349 16.69 10.00 -7.66
C THR A 349 16.90 10.73 -6.33
N ARG A 350 15.93 11.54 -5.87
CA ARG A 350 16.00 12.24 -4.59
C ARG A 350 15.67 11.37 -3.38
N ILE A 351 15.14 10.16 -3.58
CA ILE A 351 14.90 9.20 -2.50
C ILE A 351 16.03 8.15 -2.47
N PRO A 352 16.73 7.97 -1.33
CA PRO A 352 17.91 7.08 -1.27
C PRO A 352 17.58 5.60 -1.48
N ASN A 353 16.39 5.16 -1.09
CA ASN A 353 15.91 3.80 -1.29
C ASN A 353 15.19 3.67 -2.65
N ARG A 354 15.97 3.43 -3.72
CA ARG A 354 15.45 3.26 -5.09
C ARG A 354 14.61 1.97 -5.21
N VAL A 355 13.30 2.10 -5.41
CA VAL A 355 12.36 0.97 -5.47
C VAL A 355 12.08 0.55 -6.92
N LYS A 356 12.38 -0.71 -7.25
CA LYS A 356 12.11 -1.34 -8.57
C LYS A 356 11.07 -2.45 -8.41
N SER A 357 9.80 -2.02 -8.31
CA SER A 357 8.62 -2.87 -8.12
C SER A 357 8.07 -3.41 -9.45
N VAL A 358 7.49 -4.62 -9.41
CA VAL A 358 6.80 -5.21 -10.56
C VAL A 358 5.43 -4.57 -10.76
N SER A 359 4.67 -4.33 -9.69
CA SER A 359 3.34 -3.72 -9.79
C SER A 359 3.40 -2.32 -10.41
N VAL A 360 4.35 -1.47 -9.96
CA VAL A 360 4.59 -0.13 -10.53
C VAL A 360 4.93 -0.22 -12.01
N ASN A 361 5.83 -1.12 -12.39
CA ASN A 361 6.20 -1.30 -13.80
C ASN A 361 5.01 -1.82 -14.64
N GLY A 362 4.15 -2.68 -14.07
CA GLY A 362 2.89 -3.10 -14.69
C GLY A 362 1.93 -1.92 -14.95
N ASN A 363 1.75 -1.04 -13.96
CA ASN A 363 0.91 0.16 -14.11
C ASN A 363 1.51 1.15 -15.12
N VAL A 364 2.83 1.39 -15.11
CA VAL A 364 3.53 2.21 -16.11
C VAL A 364 3.34 1.63 -17.51
N LEU A 365 3.58 0.33 -17.70
CA LEU A 365 3.38 -0.34 -19.00
C LEU A 365 1.94 -0.16 -19.49
N ASN A 366 0.96 -0.33 -18.61
CA ASN A 366 -0.45 -0.15 -18.93
C ASN A 366 -0.80 1.30 -19.31
N SER A 367 -0.16 2.29 -18.67
CA SER A 367 -0.26 3.72 -19.01
C SER A 367 0.30 4.03 -20.40
N LEU A 368 1.49 3.52 -20.73
CA LEU A 368 2.08 3.65 -22.07
C LEU A 368 1.19 3.02 -23.16
N LEU A 369 0.60 1.86 -22.87
CA LEU A 369 -0.35 1.17 -23.75
C LEU A 369 -1.72 1.89 -23.84
N HIS A 370 -2.03 2.82 -22.93
CA HIS A 370 -3.19 3.72 -22.98
C HIS A 370 -2.84 5.12 -23.54
N ALA A 371 -1.58 5.38 -23.94
CA ALA A 371 -1.21 6.68 -24.50
C ALA A 371 -1.96 6.99 -25.82
N PRO A 372 -2.10 8.26 -26.22
CA PRO A 372 -2.69 8.64 -27.50
C PRO A 372 -1.97 8.03 -28.72
N ASP A 373 -0.65 7.86 -28.60
CA ASP A 373 0.19 7.13 -29.52
C ASP A 373 1.14 6.22 -28.71
N PRO A 374 0.77 4.94 -28.48
CA PRO A 374 1.64 3.98 -27.80
C PRO A 374 2.90 3.64 -28.59
N SER A 375 2.89 3.81 -29.92
CA SER A 375 4.01 3.42 -30.78
C SER A 375 5.24 4.30 -30.56
N ALA A 376 5.03 5.58 -30.21
CA ALA A 376 6.07 6.51 -29.80
C ALA A 376 6.86 6.05 -28.55
N PHE A 377 6.28 5.18 -27.72
CA PHE A 377 6.89 4.65 -26.49
C PHE A 377 7.35 3.18 -26.64
N SER A 378 7.47 2.67 -27.86
CA SER A 378 7.89 1.27 -28.11
C SER A 378 9.16 0.84 -27.34
N PRO A 379 10.24 1.65 -27.23
CA PRO A 379 11.42 1.27 -26.46
C PRO A 379 11.14 1.09 -24.96
N GLN A 380 10.31 1.96 -24.37
CA GLN A 380 9.88 1.85 -22.97
C GLN A 380 8.96 0.65 -22.76
N ILE A 381 8.02 0.41 -23.67
CA ILE A 381 7.10 -0.74 -23.63
C ILE A 381 7.89 -2.05 -23.68
N GLU A 382 8.86 -2.18 -24.58
CA GLU A 382 9.74 -3.35 -24.66
C GLU A 382 10.61 -3.49 -23.40
N LYS A 383 11.26 -2.40 -22.95
CA LYS A 383 12.08 -2.36 -21.72
C LYS A 383 11.30 -2.91 -20.53
N ILE A 384 10.11 -2.38 -20.27
CA ILE A 384 9.30 -2.78 -19.11
C ILE A 384 8.80 -4.22 -19.25
N ALA A 385 8.34 -4.63 -20.44
CA ALA A 385 7.91 -6.00 -20.66
C ALA A 385 9.07 -7.00 -20.43
N ARG A 386 10.30 -6.67 -20.89
CA ARG A 386 11.51 -7.47 -20.62
C ARG A 386 11.86 -7.49 -19.15
N PHE A 387 11.71 -6.39 -18.42
CA PHE A 387 11.89 -6.34 -16.96
C PHE A 387 10.92 -7.27 -16.23
N ILE A 388 9.62 -7.21 -16.55
CA ILE A 388 8.60 -8.05 -15.91
C ILE A 388 8.86 -9.53 -16.21
N CYS A 389 9.08 -9.90 -17.48
CA CYS A 389 9.46 -11.27 -17.86
C CYS A 389 10.78 -11.72 -17.21
N GLY A 390 11.77 -10.83 -17.07
CA GLY A 390 13.06 -11.14 -16.44
C GLY A 390 13.02 -11.25 -14.91
N ARG A 391 11.96 -10.75 -14.27
CA ARG A 391 11.67 -10.98 -12.84
C ARG A 391 10.94 -12.31 -12.60
N TRP A 392 10.27 -12.86 -13.61
CA TRP A 392 9.56 -14.13 -13.47
C TRP A 392 10.53 -15.29 -13.25
N ARG A 393 10.17 -16.18 -12.31
CA ARG A 393 10.88 -17.42 -12.01
C ARG A 393 9.86 -18.51 -11.69
N THR A 394 10.19 -19.72 -12.13
CA THR A 394 9.38 -20.92 -11.79
C THR A 394 9.60 -21.36 -10.34
N ASP A 395 10.73 -21.01 -9.74
CA ASP A 395 11.08 -21.20 -8.33
C ASP A 395 11.02 -19.90 -7.51
N GLY A 396 10.82 -20.02 -6.19
CA GLY A 396 10.68 -18.87 -5.28
C GLY A 396 9.34 -18.14 -5.38
N LYS A 397 9.15 -17.08 -4.58
CA LYS A 397 7.97 -16.20 -4.66
C LYS A 397 8.19 -15.09 -5.70
N PHE A 398 7.12 -14.68 -6.38
CA PHE A 398 7.17 -13.54 -7.29
C PHE A 398 6.94 -12.24 -6.51
N GLU A 399 8.03 -11.66 -6.01
CA GLU A 399 7.99 -10.56 -5.04
C GLU A 399 7.64 -9.20 -5.67
N ASP A 400 6.80 -8.43 -4.96
CA ASP A 400 6.60 -7.01 -5.19
C ASP A 400 6.98 -6.19 -3.95
N HIS A 401 7.25 -4.89 -4.11
CA HIS A 401 7.65 -4.03 -2.99
C HIS A 401 6.47 -3.51 -2.17
N TRP A 402 5.28 -3.35 -2.79
CA TRP A 402 4.13 -2.65 -2.20
C TRP A 402 3.05 -3.58 -1.64
N ASN A 403 3.09 -4.86 -2.01
CA ASN A 403 2.18 -5.87 -1.52
C ASN A 403 2.94 -7.17 -1.25
N LEU A 404 2.68 -7.81 -0.11
CA LEU A 404 3.29 -9.07 0.30
C LEU A 404 2.81 -10.27 -0.53
N SER A 405 1.66 -10.14 -1.19
CA SER A 405 1.10 -11.19 -2.03
C SER A 405 1.76 -11.22 -3.40
N GLU A 406 2.34 -12.36 -3.76
CA GLU A 406 2.82 -12.59 -5.12
C GLU A 406 1.69 -12.44 -6.17
N TYR A 407 0.45 -12.76 -5.79
CA TYR A 407 -0.71 -12.64 -6.67
C TYR A 407 -0.98 -11.19 -7.12
N TYR A 408 -0.56 -10.19 -6.33
CA TYR A 408 -0.62 -8.78 -6.76
C TYR A 408 0.32 -8.52 -7.93
N GLY A 409 1.58 -8.98 -7.83
CA GLY A 409 2.55 -8.90 -8.91
C GLY A 409 2.11 -9.69 -10.15
N LEU A 410 1.61 -10.91 -9.96
CA LEU A 410 1.14 -11.77 -11.05
C LEU A 410 -0.09 -11.19 -11.76
N MET A 411 -1.00 -10.53 -11.04
CA MET A 411 -2.13 -9.79 -11.62
C MET A 411 -1.66 -8.65 -12.52
N HIS A 412 -0.73 -7.82 -12.04
CA HIS A 412 -0.15 -6.72 -12.83
C HIS A 412 0.62 -7.23 -14.05
N MET A 413 1.38 -8.31 -13.91
CA MET A 413 2.06 -8.99 -15.01
C MET A 413 1.04 -9.50 -16.05
N ALA A 414 -0.04 -10.15 -15.63
CA ALA A 414 -1.09 -10.64 -16.51
C ALA A 414 -1.81 -9.51 -17.24
N GLN A 415 -2.32 -8.50 -16.53
CA GLN A 415 -3.04 -7.36 -17.12
C GLN A 415 -2.19 -6.63 -18.15
N SER A 416 -0.96 -6.25 -17.78
CA SER A 416 -0.10 -5.42 -18.64
C SER A 416 0.45 -6.18 -19.85
N LEU A 417 0.97 -7.41 -19.67
CA LEU A 417 1.56 -8.17 -20.78
C LEU A 417 0.50 -8.74 -21.73
N VAL A 418 -0.68 -9.16 -21.25
CA VAL A 418 -1.79 -9.54 -22.17
C VAL A 418 -2.21 -8.35 -23.02
N ARG A 419 -2.16 -7.13 -22.48
CA ARG A 419 -2.48 -5.91 -23.22
C ARG A 419 -1.40 -5.52 -24.24
N VAL A 420 -0.12 -5.84 -24.00
CA VAL A 420 0.93 -5.81 -25.05
C VAL A 420 0.56 -6.73 -26.20
N LEU A 421 0.20 -7.99 -25.91
CA LEU A 421 -0.21 -8.95 -26.95
C LEU A 421 -1.37 -8.38 -27.77
N ILE A 422 -2.45 -7.93 -27.13
CA ILE A 422 -3.66 -7.39 -27.80
C ILE A 422 -3.35 -6.20 -28.72
N LEU A 423 -2.43 -5.30 -28.32
CA LEU A 423 -2.12 -4.11 -29.10
C LEU A 423 -1.16 -4.39 -30.25
N TRP A 424 -0.17 -5.28 -30.06
CA TRP A 424 0.66 -5.81 -31.14
C TRP A 424 -0.19 -6.56 -32.18
N ASP A 425 -1.15 -7.38 -31.73
CA ASP A 425 -2.13 -8.09 -32.57
C ASP A 425 -3.06 -7.18 -33.39
N LYS A 426 -3.06 -5.87 -33.12
CA LYS A 426 -3.78 -4.81 -33.84
C LYS A 426 -2.85 -3.94 -34.71
N GLY A 427 -1.55 -4.23 -34.73
CA GLY A 427 -0.54 -3.44 -35.43
C GLY A 427 -0.11 -2.16 -34.70
N GLY A 428 -0.50 -1.98 -33.43
CA GLY A 428 -0.22 -0.76 -32.66
C GLY A 428 1.19 -0.67 -32.08
N LEU A 429 1.99 -1.74 -32.17
CA LEU A 429 3.35 -1.84 -31.61
C LEU A 429 4.34 -2.41 -32.65
N PRO A 430 4.50 -1.78 -33.83
CA PRO A 430 5.24 -2.35 -34.97
C PRO A 430 6.75 -2.48 -34.75
N SER A 431 7.30 -1.81 -33.73
CA SER A 431 8.74 -1.78 -33.44
C SER A 431 9.18 -2.81 -32.40
N ILE A 432 8.26 -3.53 -31.76
CA ILE A 432 8.60 -4.55 -30.76
C ILE A 432 8.94 -5.86 -31.47
N PRO A 433 10.05 -6.55 -31.13
CA PRO A 433 10.47 -7.78 -31.79
C PRO A 433 9.42 -8.90 -31.76
N ASP A 434 9.14 -9.48 -32.92
CA ASP A 434 8.17 -10.57 -33.12
C ASP A 434 8.45 -11.78 -32.21
N ASP A 435 9.72 -12.18 -32.06
CA ASP A 435 10.13 -13.31 -31.22
C ASP A 435 9.78 -13.07 -29.74
N PHE A 436 9.92 -11.83 -29.27
CA PHE A 436 9.62 -11.44 -27.90
C PHE A 436 8.12 -11.49 -27.62
N VAL A 437 7.28 -11.00 -28.54
CA VAL A 437 5.81 -10.99 -28.39
C VAL A 437 5.18 -12.35 -28.67
N GLN A 438 5.70 -13.13 -29.61
CA GLN A 438 5.13 -14.43 -30.00
C GLN A 438 5.65 -15.60 -29.16
N SER A 439 6.85 -15.50 -28.57
CA SER A 439 7.47 -16.59 -27.82
C SER A 439 7.67 -16.27 -26.34
N ILE A 440 8.43 -15.22 -26.01
CA ILE A 440 8.89 -14.96 -24.64
C ILE A 440 7.72 -14.55 -23.72
N ILE A 441 6.95 -13.52 -24.10
CA ILE A 441 5.79 -13.08 -23.29
C ILE A 441 4.77 -14.23 -23.10
N PRO A 442 4.32 -14.96 -24.16
CA PRO A 442 3.40 -16.07 -23.99
C PRO A 442 3.96 -17.24 -23.17
N SER A 443 5.27 -17.50 -23.20
CA SER A 443 5.87 -18.56 -22.36
C SER A 443 5.75 -18.21 -20.88
N CYS A 444 6.21 -17.02 -20.48
CA CYS A 444 6.11 -16.56 -19.10
C CYS A 444 4.64 -16.57 -18.62
N LEU A 445 3.71 -16.07 -19.43
CA LEU A 445 2.29 -16.01 -19.05
C LEU A 445 1.63 -17.40 -18.93
N ARG A 446 2.05 -18.41 -19.71
CA ARG A 446 1.58 -19.81 -19.54
C ARG A 446 2.11 -20.45 -18.26
N GLU A 447 3.37 -20.17 -17.90
CA GLU A 447 3.95 -20.64 -16.63
C GLU A 447 3.27 -19.97 -15.42
N VAL A 448 3.00 -18.66 -15.50
CA VAL A 448 2.17 -17.92 -14.51
C VAL A 448 0.78 -18.54 -14.39
N THR A 449 0.12 -18.84 -15.52
CA THR A 449 -1.20 -19.51 -15.53
C THR A 449 -1.13 -20.85 -14.80
N THR A 450 -0.11 -21.65 -15.08
CA THR A 450 0.09 -22.96 -14.42
C THR A 450 0.30 -22.81 -12.91
N ARG A 451 1.13 -21.85 -12.48
CA ARG A 451 1.38 -21.57 -11.06
C ARG A 451 0.09 -21.18 -10.31
N ILE A 452 -0.68 -20.23 -10.84
CA ILE A 452 -1.92 -19.77 -10.19
C ILE A 452 -2.93 -20.93 -10.12
N LEU A 453 -3.10 -21.72 -11.18
CA LEU A 453 -4.01 -22.87 -11.18
C LEU A 453 -3.60 -23.96 -10.17
N GLN A 454 -2.29 -24.24 -10.03
CA GLN A 454 -1.77 -25.24 -9.11
C GLN A 454 -1.84 -24.82 -7.63
N GLN A 455 -1.82 -23.51 -7.36
CA GLN A 455 -1.83 -22.96 -6.00
C GLN A 455 -3.23 -22.59 -5.47
N GLN A 456 -4.31 -22.90 -6.20
CA GLN A 456 -5.67 -22.70 -5.69
C GLN A 456 -6.00 -23.71 -4.58
N HIS A 457 -6.37 -23.20 -3.41
CA HIS A 457 -6.73 -24.01 -2.24
C HIS A 457 -8.04 -24.80 -2.46
N PRO A 458 -8.32 -25.84 -1.65
CA PRO A 458 -9.54 -26.65 -1.77
C PRO A 458 -10.85 -25.85 -1.62
N ASP A 459 -10.86 -24.81 -0.80
CA ASP A 459 -11.98 -23.88 -0.59
C ASP A 459 -12.18 -22.87 -1.75
N GLY A 460 -11.23 -22.82 -2.69
CA GLY A 460 -11.23 -21.91 -3.84
C GLY A 460 -10.41 -20.63 -3.64
N ALA A 461 -9.83 -20.41 -2.45
CA ALA A 461 -8.99 -19.25 -2.15
C ALA A 461 -7.59 -19.35 -2.77
N TRP A 462 -6.86 -18.24 -2.70
CA TRP A 462 -5.41 -18.15 -2.89
C TRP A 462 -4.75 -17.41 -1.73
N GLY A 463 -3.42 -17.50 -1.64
CA GLY A 463 -2.62 -16.85 -0.60
C GLY A 463 -2.37 -17.72 0.64
N ASP A 464 -1.29 -17.42 1.37
CA ASP A 464 -0.93 -18.16 2.60
C ASP A 464 -1.97 -17.95 3.71
N ILE A 465 -2.66 -16.81 3.69
CA ILE A 465 -3.66 -16.41 4.69
C ILE A 465 -5.12 -16.56 4.20
N HIS A 466 -5.32 -17.18 3.03
CA HIS A 466 -6.62 -17.33 2.34
C HIS A 466 -7.35 -15.98 2.19
N SER A 467 -6.65 -14.94 1.73
CA SER A 467 -7.22 -13.59 1.69
C SER A 467 -8.27 -13.43 0.59
N MET A 468 -9.26 -12.59 0.87
CA MET A 468 -10.20 -12.09 -0.14
C MET A 468 -9.50 -11.26 -1.22
N GLU A 469 -8.49 -10.45 -0.84
CA GLU A 469 -7.80 -9.57 -1.78
C GLU A 469 -6.86 -10.37 -2.69
N GLU A 470 -6.11 -11.34 -2.14
CA GLU A 470 -5.27 -12.26 -2.92
C GLU A 470 -6.09 -13.15 -3.86
N THR A 471 -7.26 -13.62 -3.40
CA THR A 471 -8.21 -14.37 -4.24
C THR A 471 -8.76 -13.50 -5.37
N ALA A 472 -9.04 -12.23 -5.10
CA ALA A 472 -9.50 -11.28 -6.12
C ALA A 472 -8.42 -11.02 -7.18
N TYR A 473 -7.16 -10.79 -6.77
CA TYR A 473 -6.02 -10.66 -7.69
C TYR A 473 -5.88 -11.89 -8.60
N SER A 474 -5.98 -13.09 -8.02
CA SER A 474 -5.84 -14.36 -8.73
C SER A 474 -6.94 -14.55 -9.78
N ILE A 475 -8.19 -14.19 -9.46
CA ILE A 475 -9.33 -14.22 -10.41
C ILE A 475 -9.12 -13.22 -11.55
N ILE A 476 -8.65 -12.01 -11.26
CA ILE A 476 -8.37 -10.98 -12.27
C ILE A 476 -7.22 -11.40 -13.18
N ALA A 477 -6.13 -11.94 -12.61
CA ALA A 477 -5.01 -12.49 -13.36
C ALA A 477 -5.48 -13.60 -14.31
N LEU A 478 -6.19 -14.61 -13.78
CA LEU A 478 -6.75 -15.72 -14.56
C LEU A 478 -7.72 -15.24 -15.65
N ALA A 479 -8.54 -14.23 -15.40
CA ALA A 479 -9.46 -13.69 -16.41
C ALA A 479 -8.70 -13.03 -17.57
N ASN A 480 -7.64 -12.28 -17.28
CA ASN A 480 -6.77 -11.69 -18.31
C ASN A 480 -6.04 -12.77 -19.11
N LEU A 481 -5.42 -13.74 -18.43
CA LEU A 481 -4.72 -14.87 -19.05
C LEU A 481 -5.67 -15.69 -19.95
N GLY A 482 -6.89 -15.97 -19.49
CA GLY A 482 -7.92 -16.69 -20.24
C GLY A 482 -8.59 -15.91 -21.38
N SER A 483 -8.23 -14.64 -21.61
CA SER A 483 -8.83 -13.79 -22.66
C SER A 483 -8.09 -13.86 -24.00
N HIS A 484 -6.85 -14.36 -24.05
CA HIS A 484 -5.98 -14.26 -25.21
C HIS A 484 -5.53 -15.63 -25.76
N ALA A 485 -5.85 -15.93 -27.02
CA ALA A 485 -5.61 -17.24 -27.64
C ALA A 485 -4.13 -17.71 -27.65
N ALA A 486 -3.15 -16.80 -27.55
CA ALA A 486 -1.73 -17.17 -27.46
C ALA A 486 -1.36 -17.96 -26.17
N LEU A 487 -2.26 -17.99 -25.18
CA LEU A 487 -2.04 -18.61 -23.87
C LEU A 487 -2.70 -20.00 -23.75
N GLY A 488 -3.56 -20.38 -24.71
CA GLY A 488 -4.21 -21.68 -24.80
C GLY A 488 -5.59 -21.60 -25.44
N ASP A 489 -6.02 -22.68 -26.11
CA ASP A 489 -7.35 -22.77 -26.71
C ASP A 489 -8.42 -23.29 -25.71
N ASP A 490 -8.04 -24.06 -24.69
CA ASP A 490 -8.96 -24.54 -23.63
C ASP A 490 -8.91 -23.63 -22.39
N SER A 491 -9.97 -22.84 -22.19
CA SER A 491 -10.15 -22.00 -21.01
C SER A 491 -10.90 -22.68 -19.86
N SER A 492 -11.32 -23.94 -19.99
CA SER A 492 -12.12 -24.64 -18.98
C SER A 492 -11.48 -24.71 -17.59
N PRO A 493 -10.15 -24.99 -17.44
CA PRO A 493 -9.49 -24.98 -16.13
C PRO A 493 -9.47 -23.58 -15.49
N ILE A 494 -9.27 -22.55 -16.31
CA ILE A 494 -9.27 -21.14 -15.89
C ILE A 494 -10.66 -20.73 -15.42
N GLU A 495 -11.71 -21.05 -16.20
CA GLU A 495 -13.09 -20.70 -15.89
C GLU A 495 -13.61 -21.43 -14.64
N LEU A 496 -13.21 -22.69 -14.43
CA LEU A 496 -13.49 -23.44 -13.20
C LEU A 496 -12.78 -22.83 -11.97
N ALA A 497 -11.50 -22.49 -12.09
CA ALA A 497 -10.74 -21.86 -11.00
C ALA A 497 -11.33 -20.49 -10.63
N ILE A 498 -11.67 -19.67 -11.62
CA ILE A 498 -12.39 -18.39 -11.44
C ILE A 498 -13.72 -18.62 -10.72
N ALA A 499 -14.53 -19.62 -11.13
CA ALA A 499 -15.81 -19.90 -10.49
C ALA A 499 -15.67 -20.27 -9.00
N ARG A 500 -14.69 -21.13 -8.67
CA ARG A 500 -14.36 -21.49 -7.28
C ARG A 500 -13.90 -20.29 -6.46
N GLY A 501 -13.03 -19.44 -7.02
CA GLY A 501 -12.60 -18.20 -6.38
C GLY A 501 -13.75 -17.24 -6.11
N LYS A 502 -14.65 -17.03 -7.09
CA LYS A 502 -15.85 -16.21 -6.88
C LYS A 502 -16.79 -16.81 -5.82
N GLN A 503 -16.88 -18.13 -5.72
CA GLN A 503 -17.65 -18.79 -4.67
C GLN A 503 -17.04 -18.52 -3.28
N PHE A 504 -15.71 -18.57 -3.15
CA PHE A 504 -15.02 -18.19 -1.92
C PHE A 504 -15.30 -16.72 -1.54
N LEU A 505 -15.16 -15.78 -2.48
CA LEU A 505 -15.45 -14.37 -2.23
C LEU A 505 -16.90 -14.14 -1.82
N LEU A 506 -17.87 -14.75 -2.50
CA LEU A 506 -19.30 -14.65 -2.16
C LEU A 506 -19.66 -15.26 -0.80
N GLY A 507 -18.84 -16.16 -0.25
CA GLY A 507 -19.04 -16.77 1.07
C GLY A 507 -18.43 -15.96 2.22
N ASN A 508 -17.40 -15.15 1.95
CA ASN A 508 -16.57 -14.51 2.99
C ASN A 508 -16.59 -12.97 2.96
N TRP A 509 -16.87 -12.34 1.82
CA TRP A 509 -16.83 -10.89 1.68
C TRP A 509 -18.19 -10.21 1.86
N GLN A 510 -18.16 -9.06 2.52
CA GLN A 510 -19.22 -8.05 2.55
C GLN A 510 -18.59 -6.67 2.41
N LEU A 511 -19.28 -5.72 1.78
CA LEU A 511 -18.76 -4.36 1.55
C LEU A 511 -18.34 -3.70 2.88
N GLY A 512 -17.11 -3.20 2.97
CA GLY A 512 -16.58 -2.59 4.18
C GLY A 512 -16.14 -3.57 5.28
N VAL A 513 -16.05 -4.88 5.00
CA VAL A 513 -15.42 -5.85 5.92
C VAL A 513 -13.96 -5.46 6.19
N LYS A 514 -13.47 -5.74 7.41
CA LYS A 514 -12.09 -5.45 7.81
C LYS A 514 -11.12 -6.12 6.81
N PRO A 515 -10.21 -5.37 6.17
CA PRO A 515 -9.28 -5.93 5.20
C PRO A 515 -8.15 -6.69 5.86
N ASP A 516 -7.60 -7.66 5.12
CA ASP A 516 -6.30 -8.25 5.44
C ASP A 516 -5.18 -7.21 5.31
N ARG A 517 -4.09 -7.41 6.06
CA ARG A 517 -2.94 -6.49 6.08
C ARG A 517 -1.83 -7.00 5.19
N ILE A 518 -2.02 -6.92 3.88
CA ILE A 518 -1.07 -7.40 2.86
C ILE A 518 -0.29 -6.26 2.18
N TRP A 519 -0.63 -5.00 2.43
CA TRP A 519 0.08 -3.84 1.88
C TRP A 519 1.25 -3.45 2.77
N THR A 520 2.40 -3.17 2.17
CA THR A 520 3.63 -2.81 2.90
C THR A 520 3.69 -1.31 3.18
N GLY A 521 4.44 -0.96 4.23
CA GLY A 521 4.65 0.41 4.69
C GLY A 521 5.57 0.38 5.91
N LYS A 522 5.49 1.39 6.78
CA LYS A 522 6.15 1.35 8.11
C LYS A 522 5.73 0.13 8.93
N ILE A 523 4.45 -0.22 8.76
CA ILE A 523 3.72 -1.36 9.33
C ILE A 523 2.83 -1.95 8.22
N LEU A 524 2.18 -3.08 8.47
CA LEU A 524 1.30 -3.68 7.48
C LEU A 524 -0.07 -2.99 7.43
N HIS A 525 -0.43 -2.55 6.24
CA HIS A 525 -1.68 -1.86 5.98
C HIS A 525 -2.70 -2.82 5.34
N GLY A 526 -3.95 -2.69 5.76
CA GLY A 526 -5.10 -3.18 5.01
C GLY A 526 -5.90 -1.97 4.53
N ILE A 527 -6.29 -1.94 3.26
CA ILE A 527 -6.87 -0.75 2.62
C ILE A 527 -8.29 -1.08 2.16
N SER A 528 -9.30 -0.69 2.94
CA SER A 528 -10.67 -1.20 2.77
C SER A 528 -11.24 -0.99 1.37
N TYR A 529 -11.08 0.21 0.80
CA TYR A 529 -11.66 0.51 -0.52
C TYR A 529 -10.93 -0.16 -1.68
N ILE A 530 -9.63 -0.46 -1.50
CA ILE A 530 -8.86 -1.19 -2.49
C ILE A 530 -9.27 -2.67 -2.48
N GLN A 531 -9.39 -3.28 -1.30
CA GLN A 531 -9.96 -4.63 -1.17
C GLN A 531 -11.37 -4.70 -1.76
N ASP A 532 -12.27 -3.79 -1.36
CA ASP A 532 -13.66 -3.78 -1.86
C ASP A 532 -13.68 -3.60 -3.40
N ALA A 533 -12.86 -2.72 -3.96
CA ALA A 533 -12.75 -2.51 -5.40
C ALA A 533 -12.25 -3.76 -6.15
N TYR A 534 -11.18 -4.40 -5.67
CA TYR A 534 -10.66 -5.62 -6.30
C TYR A 534 -11.62 -6.80 -6.14
N VAL A 535 -12.30 -6.96 -5.00
CA VAL A 535 -13.32 -8.02 -4.83
C VAL A 535 -14.51 -7.79 -5.75
N LEU A 536 -15.03 -6.56 -5.86
CA LEU A 536 -16.08 -6.20 -6.81
C LEU A 536 -15.65 -6.46 -8.26
N ALA A 537 -14.42 -6.06 -8.62
CA ALA A 537 -13.81 -6.31 -9.93
C ALA A 537 -13.70 -7.82 -10.22
N ALA A 538 -13.18 -8.62 -9.29
CA ALA A 538 -13.07 -10.07 -9.43
C ALA A 538 -14.45 -10.75 -9.55
N LEU A 539 -15.46 -10.28 -8.82
CA LEU A 539 -16.84 -10.77 -8.97
C LEU A 539 -17.43 -10.41 -10.35
N LYS A 540 -17.08 -9.25 -10.92
CA LYS A 540 -17.57 -8.77 -12.23
C LYS A 540 -16.84 -9.39 -13.43
N VAL A 541 -15.52 -9.54 -13.35
CA VAL A 541 -14.66 -9.86 -14.51
C VAL A 541 -14.98 -11.23 -15.10
N SER A 542 -14.82 -11.35 -16.42
CA SER A 542 -14.84 -12.64 -17.12
C SER A 542 -13.88 -12.58 -18.29
N CYS A 543 -13.35 -13.74 -18.69
CA CYS A 543 -12.46 -13.85 -19.83
C CYS A 543 -13.10 -13.37 -21.16
N ALA A 544 -14.43 -13.33 -21.23
CA ALA A 544 -15.20 -12.89 -22.39
C ALA A 544 -15.51 -11.39 -22.40
N ASN A 545 -15.47 -10.72 -21.24
CA ASN A 545 -15.72 -9.28 -21.12
C ASN A 545 -14.46 -8.44 -21.33
N LEU A 546 -13.28 -9.06 -21.30
CA LEU A 546 -11.99 -8.41 -21.58
C LEU A 546 -11.73 -8.38 -23.10
N ALA A 547 -11.02 -7.36 -23.57
CA ALA A 547 -10.83 -7.06 -25.00
C ALA A 547 -9.86 -8.01 -25.76
N GLY A 548 -9.68 -9.23 -25.28
CA GLY A 548 -8.79 -10.25 -25.84
C GLY A 548 -9.38 -10.97 -27.06
N LYS A 549 -8.50 -11.48 -27.94
CA LYS A 549 -8.90 -12.34 -29.06
C LYS A 549 -8.97 -13.80 -28.60
N ARG A 550 -10.18 -14.33 -28.44
CA ARG A 550 -10.43 -15.79 -28.47
C ARG A 550 -10.65 -16.24 -29.91
N ARG A 551 -10.02 -17.34 -30.33
CA ARG A 551 -10.46 -18.04 -31.55
C ARG A 551 -11.82 -18.65 -31.25
N GLN A 552 -12.84 -18.33 -32.06
CA GLN A 552 -14.10 -19.05 -31.97
C GLN A 552 -13.86 -20.51 -32.38
N ASN A 553 -14.26 -21.46 -31.53
CA ASN A 553 -14.32 -22.86 -31.91
C ASN A 553 -15.21 -22.97 -33.16
N LYS A 554 -14.62 -23.35 -34.29
CA LYS A 554 -15.38 -23.92 -35.39
C LYS A 554 -15.77 -25.32 -34.94
N ASN A 555 -17.08 -25.55 -34.82
CA ASN A 555 -17.73 -26.79 -34.39
C ASN A 555 -17.05 -28.07 -34.92
#